data_AF-A0AAE9J5F5-F1
#
_entry.id   AF-A0AAE9J5F5-F1
#
_cell.length_a   1.000
_cell.length_b   1.000
_cell.length_c   1.000
_cell.angle_alpha   90.00
_cell.angle_beta   90.00
_cell.angle_gamma   90.00
#
_symmetry.space_group_name_H-M   'P 1'
#
loop_
_entity.id
_entity.type
_entity.pdbx_description
1 polymer ?
#
loop_
_entity_poly.entity_id
_entity_poly.type
_entity_poly.pdbx_seq_one_letter_code
_entity_poly.pdbx_strand_id
1 'polypeptide(L)'
;MSEIDLSKTSESSTENPKSKFNPACEDIEGKLRCLETLLEHPEAARPELAIPIRHLDLFLRACLHFYTIPKSEKIKERIELIKKACQFLEDVLIRVIVGGEQLGKAIKRIGPWSDPKFSFKVDCECNGFPSCCYIKNL
;
A
#
# COMPACT_ATOMS: atom_id res chain seq x y z
N MET A 1 5.55 -9.69 -68.53
CA MET A 1 6.64 -10.24 -67.68
C MET A 1 7.38 -9.07 -67.06
N SER A 2 7.11 -8.84 -65.78
CA SER A 2 7.91 -8.02 -64.87
C SER A 2 7.49 -8.41 -63.46
N GLU A 3 8.25 -9.32 -62.86
CA GLU A 3 8.17 -9.67 -61.45
C GLU A 3 8.82 -8.56 -60.63
N ILE A 4 8.16 -8.10 -59.56
CA ILE A 4 8.85 -7.57 -58.38
C ILE A 4 8.10 -8.05 -57.13
N ASP A 5 8.79 -8.94 -56.44
CA ASP A 5 8.69 -9.43 -55.08
C ASP A 5 7.96 -8.51 -54.07
N LEU A 6 6.91 -9.04 -53.44
CA LEU A 6 6.24 -8.43 -52.29
C LEU A 6 6.65 -9.14 -50.98
N SER A 7 7.94 -9.41 -50.82
CA SER A 7 8.54 -9.81 -49.56
C SER A 7 8.88 -8.58 -48.72
N LYS A 8 7.87 -8.02 -48.05
CA LYS A 8 8.05 -7.15 -46.87
C LYS A 8 7.06 -7.55 -45.79
N THR A 9 7.29 -8.72 -45.20
CA THR A 9 6.90 -8.98 -43.83
C THR A 9 7.73 -8.04 -42.97
N SER A 10 7.18 -6.87 -42.66
CA SER A 10 7.78 -6.02 -41.63
C SER A 10 7.72 -6.80 -40.33
N GLU A 11 8.90 -7.23 -39.89
CA GLU A 11 9.18 -7.64 -38.52
C GLU A 11 8.67 -6.53 -37.59
N SER A 12 7.43 -6.66 -37.13
CA SER A 12 6.97 -5.94 -35.95
C SER A 12 7.67 -6.63 -34.79
N SER A 13 8.85 -6.09 -34.47
CA SER A 13 9.59 -6.34 -33.25
C SER A 13 8.60 -6.46 -32.09
N THR A 14 8.44 -7.68 -31.61
CA THR A 14 7.89 -7.98 -30.29
C THR A 14 8.85 -7.36 -29.28
N GLU A 15 8.70 -6.06 -29.03
CA GLU A 15 9.22 -5.43 -27.83
C GLU A 15 8.46 -6.05 -26.66
N ASN A 16 9.02 -7.13 -26.13
CA ASN A 16 8.71 -7.63 -24.82
C ASN A 16 8.87 -6.44 -23.87
N PRO A 17 7.80 -5.91 -23.25
CA PRO A 17 7.94 -4.78 -22.34
C PRO A 17 8.62 -5.34 -21.10
N LYS A 18 9.96 -5.28 -21.08
CA LYS A 18 10.73 -5.42 -19.85
C LYS A 18 10.15 -4.38 -18.91
N SER A 19 9.33 -4.86 -17.97
CA SER A 19 8.81 -4.12 -16.83
C SER A 19 9.94 -3.22 -16.35
N LYS A 20 9.81 -1.91 -16.60
CA LYS A 20 10.82 -0.94 -16.18
C LYS A 20 10.85 -1.03 -14.67
N PHE A 21 11.95 -1.55 -14.15
CA PHE A 21 12.24 -1.59 -12.73
C PHE A 21 11.89 -0.23 -12.11
N ASN A 22 10.93 -0.23 -11.18
CA ASN A 22 10.53 0.94 -10.44
C ASN A 22 10.99 0.72 -8.99
N PRO A 23 12.11 1.35 -8.56
CA PRO A 23 12.66 1.17 -7.22
C PRO A 23 11.61 1.39 -6.12
N ALA A 24 10.68 2.32 -6.33
CA ALA A 24 9.63 2.62 -5.36
C ALA A 24 8.56 1.52 -5.28
N CYS A 25 8.37 0.70 -6.32
CA CYS A 25 7.53 -0.51 -6.21
C CYS A 25 8.25 -1.58 -5.41
N GLU A 26 9.55 -1.79 -5.66
CA GLU A 26 10.36 -2.79 -4.94
C GLU A 26 10.41 -2.50 -3.43
N ASP A 27 10.55 -1.22 -3.04
CA ASP A 27 10.51 -0.81 -1.64
C ASP A 27 9.19 -1.21 -0.95
N ILE A 28 8.05 -1.01 -1.64
CA ILE A 28 6.72 -1.31 -1.10
C ILE A 28 6.49 -2.83 -1.05
N GLU A 29 6.93 -3.57 -2.06
CA GLU A 29 6.92 -5.04 -2.04
C GLU A 29 7.79 -5.59 -0.90
N GLY A 30 8.96 -4.97 -0.65
CA GLY A 30 9.79 -5.28 0.51
C GLY A 30 9.06 -5.08 1.83
N LYS A 31 8.33 -3.96 1.98
CA LYS A 31 7.50 -3.69 3.16
C LYS A 31 6.37 -4.71 3.34
N LEU A 32 5.73 -5.16 2.26
CA LEU A 32 4.72 -6.23 2.32
C LEU A 32 5.32 -7.55 2.84
N ARG A 33 6.50 -7.94 2.36
CA ARG A 33 7.20 -9.13 2.88
C ARG A 33 7.56 -8.97 4.36
N CYS A 34 8.04 -7.80 4.77
CA CYS A 34 8.28 -7.52 6.19
C CYS A 34 7.01 -7.61 7.04
N LEU A 35 5.87 -7.15 6.51
CA LEU A 35 4.59 -7.30 7.19
C LEU A 35 4.20 -8.77 7.32
N GLU A 36 4.32 -9.57 6.27
CA GLU A 36 4.07 -11.02 6.32
C GLU A 36 4.89 -11.70 7.42
N THR A 37 6.20 -11.41 7.48
CA THR A 37 7.07 -11.90 8.57
C THR A 37 6.64 -11.40 9.95
N LEU A 38 6.22 -10.14 10.07
CA LEU A 38 5.72 -9.60 11.34
C LEU A 38 4.45 -10.31 11.82
N LEU A 39 3.60 -10.78 10.89
CA LEU A 39 2.35 -11.49 11.19
C LEU A 39 2.56 -12.93 11.65
N GLU A 40 3.73 -13.51 11.41
CA GLU A 40 4.12 -14.81 11.99
C GLU A 40 4.40 -14.72 13.49
N HIS A 41 4.58 -13.52 14.03
CA HIS A 41 4.85 -13.31 15.45
C HIS A 41 3.59 -13.58 16.30
N PRO A 42 3.69 -14.30 17.44
CA PRO A 42 2.51 -14.63 18.27
C PRO A 42 1.69 -13.41 18.72
N GLU A 43 2.37 -12.31 19.05
CA GLU A 43 1.71 -11.05 19.45
C GLU A 43 0.88 -10.40 18.32
N ALA A 44 1.11 -10.77 17.05
CA ALA A 44 0.32 -10.25 15.94
C ALA A 44 -1.14 -10.74 15.95
N ALA A 45 -1.42 -11.86 16.64
CA ALA A 45 -2.77 -12.43 16.78
C ALA A 45 -3.67 -11.63 17.73
N ARG A 46 -3.17 -10.59 18.38
CA ARG A 46 -3.92 -9.77 19.34
C ARG A 46 -5.09 -9.05 18.64
N PRO A 47 -6.34 -9.18 19.15
CA PRO A 47 -7.52 -8.64 18.48
C PRO A 47 -7.46 -7.14 18.20
N GLU A 48 -6.86 -6.36 19.10
CA GLU A 48 -6.71 -4.91 18.94
C GLU A 48 -5.82 -4.50 17.77
N LEU A 49 -5.00 -5.42 17.23
CA LEU A 49 -4.10 -5.17 16.11
C LEU A 49 -4.74 -5.45 14.75
N ALA A 50 -5.90 -6.12 14.71
CA ALA A 50 -6.56 -6.49 13.45
C ALA A 50 -6.84 -5.29 12.54
N ILE A 51 -7.27 -4.16 13.12
CA ILE A 51 -7.56 -2.93 12.36
C ILE A 51 -6.25 -2.26 11.88
N PRO A 52 -5.26 -1.97 12.75
CA PRO A 52 -3.96 -1.44 12.32
C PRO A 52 -3.26 -2.27 11.23
N ILE A 53 -3.22 -3.59 11.38
CA ILE A 53 -2.61 -4.52 10.41
C ILE A 53 -3.32 -4.41 9.06
N ARG A 54 -4.66 -4.52 9.05
CA ARG A 54 -5.45 -4.44 7.81
C ARG A 54 -5.24 -3.10 7.09
N HIS A 55 -5.17 -2.01 7.84
CA HIS A 55 -4.93 -0.69 7.25
C HIS A 55 -3.52 -0.57 6.65
N LEU A 56 -2.49 -1.13 7.30
CA LEU A 56 -1.14 -1.11 6.75
C LEU A 56 -1.06 -1.92 5.44
N ASP A 57 -1.60 -3.14 5.41
CA ASP A 57 -1.66 -3.96 4.18
C ASP A 57 -2.39 -3.21 3.06
N LEU A 58 -3.57 -2.64 3.36
CA LEU A 58 -4.35 -1.88 2.39
C LEU A 58 -3.57 -0.68 1.82
N PHE A 59 -2.88 0.08 2.67
CA PHE A 59 -2.14 1.27 2.25
C PHE A 59 -0.89 0.92 1.43
N LEU A 60 -0.17 -0.15 1.80
CA LEU A 60 0.96 -0.65 1.02
C LEU A 60 0.49 -1.11 -0.38
N ARG A 61 -0.62 -1.85 -0.47
CA ARG A 61 -1.20 -2.25 -1.76
C ARG A 61 -1.69 -1.06 -2.58
N ALA A 62 -2.29 -0.06 -1.92
CA ALA A 62 -2.71 1.16 -2.58
C ALA A 62 -1.51 1.92 -3.17
N CYS A 63 -0.39 1.99 -2.45
CA CYS A 63 0.86 2.56 -2.96
C CYS A 63 1.27 1.87 -4.27
N LEU A 64 1.30 0.54 -4.33
CA LEU A 64 1.62 -0.20 -5.57
C LEU A 64 0.71 0.21 -6.74
N HIS A 65 -0.60 0.29 -6.50
CA HIS A 65 -1.55 0.73 -7.53
C HIS A 65 -1.28 2.16 -8.02
N PHE A 66 -0.92 3.08 -7.13
CA PHE A 66 -0.60 4.46 -7.54
C PHE A 66 0.70 4.59 -8.34
N TYR A 67 1.59 3.60 -8.30
CA TYR A 67 2.78 3.57 -9.15
C TYR A 67 2.52 3.07 -10.58
N THR A 68 1.36 2.46 -10.85
CA THR A 68 1.00 1.98 -12.19
C THR A 68 0.17 2.99 -13.00
N ILE A 69 -0.26 4.09 -12.39
CA ILE A 69 -1.08 5.13 -13.05
C ILE A 69 -0.33 6.45 -13.25
N PRO A 70 -0.67 7.25 -14.27
CA PRO A 70 -0.14 8.61 -14.45
C PRO A 70 -0.47 9.49 -13.23
N LYS A 71 0.56 10.14 -12.66
CA LYS A 71 0.44 10.88 -11.40
C LYS A 71 0.05 12.33 -11.63
N SER A 72 -1.22 12.67 -11.43
CA SER A 72 -1.64 14.06 -11.22
C SER A 72 -1.10 14.60 -9.88
N GLU A 73 -1.02 15.92 -9.71
CA GLU A 73 -0.58 16.52 -8.44
C GLU A 73 -1.43 16.05 -7.25
N LYS A 74 -2.75 15.92 -7.42
CA LYS A 74 -3.66 15.35 -6.40
C LYS A 74 -3.29 13.91 -6.04
N ILE A 75 -2.84 13.10 -7.00
CA ILE A 75 -2.41 11.72 -6.74
C ILE A 75 -1.07 11.72 -5.99
N LYS A 76 -0.14 12.60 -6.34
CA LYS A 76 1.14 12.73 -5.62
C LYS A 76 0.92 13.09 -4.15
N GLU A 77 0.06 14.06 -3.86
CA GLU A 77 -0.31 14.43 -2.49
C GLU A 77 -0.90 13.25 -1.72
N ARG A 78 -1.81 12.49 -2.36
CA ARG A 78 -2.41 11.29 -1.74
C ARG A 78 -1.37 10.21 -1.44
N ILE A 79 -0.42 9.96 -2.35
CA ILE A 79 0.66 9.00 -2.12
C ILE A 79 1.49 9.41 -0.90
N GLU A 80 1.86 10.69 -0.77
CA GLU A 80 2.65 11.16 0.37
C GLU A 80 1.88 11.06 1.70
N LEU A 81 0.57 11.29 1.70
CA LEU A 81 -0.27 11.05 2.87
C LEU A 81 -0.31 9.57 3.25
N ILE A 82 -0.48 8.68 2.27
CA ILE A 82 -0.54 7.23 2.49
C ILE A 82 0.81 6.71 3.01
N LYS A 83 1.93 7.17 2.45
CA LYS A 83 3.27 6.79 2.94
C LYS A 83 3.48 7.15 4.40
N LYS A 84 3.07 8.35 4.81
CA LYS A 84 3.14 8.78 6.20
C LYS A 84 2.24 7.94 7.11
N ALA A 85 1.04 7.57 6.64
CA ALA A 85 0.16 6.67 7.36
C ALA A 85 0.76 5.26 7.49
N CYS A 86 1.40 4.73 6.45
CA CYS A 86 2.16 3.48 6.52
C CYS A 86 3.26 3.57 7.58
N GLN A 87 4.07 4.63 7.55
CA GLN A 87 5.16 4.80 8.53
C GLN A 87 4.63 4.81 9.97
N PHE A 88 3.54 5.54 10.22
CA PHE A 88 2.91 5.56 11.54
C PHE A 88 2.46 4.16 11.97
N LEU A 89 1.77 3.42 11.10
CA LEU A 89 1.30 2.07 11.41
C LEU A 89 2.44 1.07 11.58
N GLU A 90 3.49 1.15 10.75
CA GLU A 90 4.71 0.36 10.87
C GLU A 90 5.33 0.56 12.25
N ASP A 91 5.55 1.80 12.67
CA ASP A 91 6.15 2.13 13.97
C ASP A 91 5.30 1.62 15.14
N VAL A 92 3.97 1.77 15.05
CA VAL A 92 3.04 1.25 16.06
C VAL A 92 3.12 -0.27 16.14
N LEU A 93 3.02 -0.96 15.01
CA LEU A 93 3.00 -2.42 14.95
C LEU A 93 4.32 -3.02 15.42
N ILE A 94 5.46 -2.45 15.03
CA ILE A 94 6.77 -2.90 15.50
C ILE A 94 6.87 -2.75 17.02
N ARG A 95 6.47 -1.59 17.58
CA ARG A 95 6.51 -1.38 19.04
C ARG A 95 5.61 -2.34 19.81
N VAL A 96 4.43 -2.65 19.28
CA VAL A 96 3.48 -3.53 19.98
C VAL A 96 3.85 -5.00 19.81
N ILE A 97 4.09 -5.45 18.58
CA ILE A 97 4.32 -6.86 18.25
C ILE A 97 5.72 -7.28 18.70
N VAL A 98 6.75 -6.51 18.35
CA VAL A 98 8.16 -6.84 18.67
C VAL A 98 8.55 -6.27 20.02
N GLY A 99 8.16 -5.02 20.31
CA GLY A 99 8.52 -4.33 21.55
C GLY A 99 7.65 -4.68 22.76
N GLY A 100 6.57 -5.44 22.59
CA GLY A 100 5.64 -5.81 23.66
C GLY A 100 4.89 -4.62 24.28
N GLU A 101 4.87 -3.46 23.62
CA GLU A 101 4.15 -2.29 24.13
C GLU A 101 2.62 -2.51 24.08
N GLN A 102 1.88 -1.81 24.94
CA GLN A 102 0.42 -1.72 24.78
C GLN A 102 0.09 -0.75 23.64
N LEU A 103 -0.89 -1.09 22.79
CA LEU A 103 -1.28 -0.30 21.63
C LEU A 103 -1.50 1.19 21.95
N GLY A 104 -2.27 1.48 22.99
CA GLY A 104 -2.53 2.87 23.40
C GLY A 104 -1.27 3.62 23.88
N LYS A 105 -0.27 2.93 24.44
CA LYS A 105 1.01 3.53 24.82
C LYS A 105 1.89 3.79 23.61
N ALA A 106 1.96 2.83 22.68
CA ALA A 106 2.70 2.99 21.43
C ALA A 106 2.18 4.18 20.61
N ILE A 107 0.85 4.29 20.46
CA ILE A 107 0.20 5.42 19.76
C ILE A 107 0.52 6.75 20.44
N LYS A 108 0.39 6.85 21.78
CA LYS A 108 0.70 8.08 22.52
C LYS A 108 2.16 8.49 22.39
N ARG A 109 3.07 7.53 22.33
CA ARG A 109 4.52 7.76 22.22
C ARG A 109 4.92 8.26 20.83
N ILE A 110 4.35 7.69 19.78
CA ILE A 110 4.59 8.13 18.40
C ILE A 110 3.90 9.49 18.15
N GLY A 111 2.78 9.73 18.82
CA GLY A 111 1.91 10.88 18.62
C GLY A 111 0.72 10.47 17.76
N PRO A 112 -0.52 10.85 18.14
CA PRO A 112 -1.71 10.45 17.40
C PRO A 112 -1.63 10.97 15.97
N TRP A 113 -1.95 10.11 15.01
CA TRP A 113 -2.16 10.54 13.63
C TRP A 113 -3.30 11.57 13.60
N SER A 114 -2.97 12.83 13.32
CA SER A 114 -3.88 13.97 13.45
C SER A 114 -4.23 14.61 12.12
N ASP A 115 -3.92 13.99 10.98
CA ASP A 115 -4.31 14.55 9.68
C ASP A 115 -5.85 14.46 9.53
N PRO A 116 -6.56 15.60 9.54
CA PRO A 116 -8.02 15.62 9.47
C PRO A 116 -8.56 15.09 8.13
N LYS A 117 -7.73 15.00 7.08
CA LYS A 117 -8.09 14.38 5.79
C LYS A 117 -8.10 12.86 5.87
N PHE A 118 -7.53 12.28 6.92
CA PHE A 118 -7.42 10.85 7.14
C PHE A 118 -7.84 10.52 8.58
N SER A 119 -9.07 10.92 8.95
CA SER A 119 -9.61 10.51 10.25
C SER A 119 -9.88 9.01 10.22
N PHE A 120 -9.17 8.25 11.06
CA PHE A 120 -9.57 6.90 11.46
C PHE A 120 -10.83 7.01 12.34
N LYS A 121 -11.94 7.50 11.79
CA LYS A 121 -13.23 7.29 12.42
C LYS A 121 -13.55 5.81 12.22
N VAL A 122 -13.26 5.04 13.26
CA VAL A 122 -13.71 3.66 13.41
C VAL A 122 -15.22 3.73 13.72
N ASP A 123 -16.00 4.22 12.77
CA ASP A 123 -17.45 4.09 12.82
C ASP A 123 -17.73 2.68 12.27
N CYS A 124 -17.58 1.71 13.17
CA CYS A 124 -17.94 0.32 12.95
C CYS A 124 -19.47 0.22 12.83
N GLU A 125 -19.98 0.41 11.61
CA GLU A 125 -21.32 -0.05 11.19
C GLU A 125 -21.25 -0.85 9.88
N CYS A 126 -20.12 -1.49 9.61
CA CYS A 126 -19.97 -2.36 8.45
C CYS A 126 -19.52 -3.74 8.92
N ASN A 127 -20.47 -4.67 8.99
CA ASN A 127 -20.29 -6.09 9.27
C ASN A 127 -19.23 -6.74 8.34
N GLY A 128 -17.95 -6.57 8.67
CA GLY A 128 -16.86 -7.40 8.14
C GLY A 128 -16.39 -7.16 6.70
N PHE A 129 -16.68 -6.01 6.05
CA PHE A 129 -16.11 -5.71 4.72
C PHE A 129 -15.44 -4.32 4.66
N PRO A 130 -14.14 -4.23 4.31
CA PRO A 130 -13.38 -2.97 4.29
C PRO A 130 -13.58 -2.11 3.03
N SER A 131 -14.45 -2.51 2.09
CA SER A 131 -14.67 -1.79 0.83
C SER A 131 -15.58 -0.56 0.95
N CYS A 132 -16.26 -0.34 2.07
CA CYS A 132 -17.30 0.69 2.18
C CYS A 132 -16.78 2.13 2.30
N CYS A 133 -15.56 2.35 2.80
CA CYS A 133 -15.04 3.71 3.03
C CYS A 133 -14.41 4.37 1.77
N TYR A 134 -14.21 3.63 0.68
CA TYR A 134 -13.44 4.11 -0.48
C TYR A 134 -14.26 4.71 -1.62
N ILE A 135 -15.60 4.67 -1.57
CA ILE A 135 -16.46 5.16 -2.66
C ILE A 135 -17.57 6.07 -2.12
N LYS A 136 -17.21 7.23 -1.58
CA LYS A 136 -18.17 8.35 -1.41
C LYS A 136 -17.70 9.68 -1.99
N ASN A 137 -16.54 9.71 -2.66
CA ASN A 137 -16.04 10.92 -3.34
C ASN A 137 -15.35 10.56 -4.67
N LEU A 138 -16.05 9.82 -5.53
CA LEU A 138 -15.84 9.82 -6.98
C LEU A 138 -16.96 10.62 -7.62
#